data_AF-A0A654M3I0-F1
#
_entry.id   AF-A0A654M3I0-F1
#
_cell.length_a   1.000
_cell.length_b   1.000
_cell.length_c   1.000
_cell.angle_alpha   90.00
_cell.angle_beta   90.00
_cell.angle_gamma   90.00
#
_symmetry.space_group_name_H-M   'P 1'
#
loop_
_entity.id
_entity.type
_entity.pdbx_description
1 polymer ?
#
loop_
_entity_poly.entity_id
_entity_poly.type
_entity_poly.pdbx_seq_one_letter_code
_entity_poly.pdbx_strand_id
1 'polypeptide(L)'
;MSDYIISYGIWIGILGLLARAFILWYRNFNQNIMIMIFAMAMIAYVVNGVFGLFNQIDMLTQQDRIIPSDYVAYFPEFGNLSVSDQINVAYQMSSLTAYILTWIGGVKLLYQNLRRIGRLRFWCIMIIPLIYYNISFPLFVLGYFDPVNDENALLNILIVSFGGIISGIMFGISFLYVARTLKSNSVIRTQLILTAYGFLLFYITGSATAAQSAYPPFGLISVSLIGLSCYLIYSGLCSAAQIVSQDLVLLRSIKNSVTEQANFLGSIGTAHRNKELESRVLTVAKNLENEMEEASEVEPSMTETEIVDYIQYVMNEIHQSKK
;
A
#
# COMPACT_ATOMS: atom_id res chain seq x y z
N MET A 1 -11.52 -9.65 24.20
CA MET A 1 -12.31 -8.45 23.83
C MET A 1 -11.43 -7.20 23.78
N SER A 2 -10.59 -6.93 24.79
CA SER A 2 -9.62 -5.81 24.82
C SER A 2 -8.72 -5.74 23.57
N ASP A 3 -8.15 -6.88 23.16
CA ASP A 3 -7.12 -6.92 22.13
C ASP A 3 -7.67 -6.60 20.74
N TYR A 4 -8.94 -6.95 20.50
CA TYR A 4 -9.68 -6.61 19.29
C TYR A 4 -9.91 -5.10 19.18
N ILE A 5 -10.36 -4.47 20.27
CA ILE A 5 -10.62 -3.03 20.31
C ILE A 5 -9.32 -2.25 20.07
N ILE A 6 -8.23 -2.66 20.70
CA ILE A 6 -6.92 -2.01 20.55
C ILE A 6 -6.42 -2.17 19.11
N SER A 7 -6.43 -3.38 18.57
CA SER A 7 -5.87 -3.66 17.24
C SER A 7 -6.66 -3.00 16.12
N TYR A 8 -8.00 -3.06 16.18
CA TYR A 8 -8.87 -2.37 15.22
C TYR A 8 -8.81 -0.85 15.39
N GLY A 9 -8.67 -0.34 16.62
CA GLY A 9 -8.45 1.09 16.87
C GLY A 9 -7.15 1.59 16.22
N ILE A 10 -6.06 0.82 16.34
CA ILE A 10 -4.78 1.10 15.66
C ILE A 10 -4.96 1.06 14.14
N TRP A 11 -5.64 0.04 13.61
CA TRP A 11 -5.94 -0.07 12.18
C TRP A 11 -6.69 1.17 11.66
N ILE A 12 -7.82 1.52 12.29
CA ILE A 12 -8.65 2.68 11.92
C ILE A 12 -7.83 3.97 11.98
N GLY A 13 -7.07 4.17 13.06
CA GLY A 13 -6.25 5.37 13.26
C GLY A 13 -5.16 5.51 12.19
N ILE A 14 -4.38 4.46 11.96
CA ILE A 14 -3.25 4.48 11.02
C ILE A 14 -3.72 4.65 9.58
N LEU A 15 -4.74 3.88 9.14
CA LEU A 15 -5.24 4.02 7.78
C LEU A 15 -6.01 5.34 7.58
N GLY A 16 -6.63 5.89 8.62
CA GLY A 16 -7.19 7.23 8.60
C GLY A 16 -6.13 8.31 8.38
N LEU A 17 -4.98 8.21 9.07
CA LEU A 17 -3.83 9.08 8.84
C LEU A 17 -3.26 8.91 7.42
N LEU A 18 -3.16 7.67 6.93
CA LEU A 18 -2.69 7.38 5.58
C LEU A 18 -3.62 7.96 4.51
N ALA A 19 -4.94 7.83 4.69
CA ALA A 19 -5.94 8.42 3.80
C ALA A 19 -5.81 9.94 3.76
N ARG A 20 -5.65 10.60 4.92
CA ARG A 20 -5.41 12.04 5.00
C ARG A 20 -4.12 12.44 4.27
N ALA A 21 -3.03 11.68 4.46
CA ALA A 21 -1.77 11.93 3.77
C ALA A 21 -1.93 11.87 2.24
N PHE A 22 -2.60 10.84 1.71
CA PHE A 22 -2.87 10.73 0.28
C PHE A 22 -3.74 11.87 -0.26
N ILE A 23 -4.76 12.32 0.47
CA ILE A 23 -5.60 13.46 0.06
C ILE A 23 -4.76 14.74 -0.02
N LEU A 24 -3.91 14.99 0.99
CA LEU A 24 -3.02 16.15 1.00
C LEU A 24 -2.02 16.09 -0.16
N TRP A 25 -1.44 14.93 -0.45
CA TRP A 25 -0.56 14.76 -1.59
C TRP A 25 -1.28 14.91 -2.92
N TYR A 26 -2.52 14.43 -3.06
CA TYR A 26 -3.31 14.64 -4.28
C TYR A 26 -3.50 16.13 -4.57
N ARG A 27 -3.77 16.92 -3.52
CA ARG A 27 -3.94 18.38 -3.64
C ARG A 27 -2.63 19.08 -4.00
N ASN A 28 -1.50 18.63 -3.45
CA ASN A 28 -0.21 19.30 -3.59
C ASN A 28 0.61 18.82 -4.81
N PHE A 29 0.43 17.58 -5.28
CA PHE A 29 1.22 16.95 -6.35
C PHE A 29 0.34 16.57 -7.55
N ASN A 30 0.23 17.49 -8.50
CA ASN A 30 -0.26 17.29 -9.88
C ASN A 30 -1.61 16.55 -10.04
N GLN A 31 -2.44 16.43 -8.99
CA GLN A 31 -3.75 15.77 -9.02
C GLN A 31 -3.71 14.37 -9.66
N ASN A 32 -2.69 13.57 -9.34
CA ASN A 32 -2.56 12.24 -9.93
C ASN A 32 -3.70 11.31 -9.49
N ILE A 33 -4.51 10.86 -10.45
CA ILE A 33 -5.64 9.94 -10.25
C ILE A 33 -5.24 8.68 -9.46
N MET A 34 -4.00 8.20 -9.60
CA MET A 34 -3.52 7.04 -8.82
C MET A 34 -3.55 7.29 -7.31
N ILE A 35 -3.14 8.48 -6.86
CA ILE A 35 -3.12 8.86 -5.45
C ILE A 35 -4.55 8.94 -4.91
N MET A 36 -5.48 9.45 -5.73
CA MET A 36 -6.90 9.52 -5.37
C MET A 36 -7.52 8.12 -5.19
N ILE A 37 -7.19 7.16 -6.07
CA ILE A 37 -7.67 5.77 -5.95
C ILE A 37 -7.18 5.14 -4.64
N PHE A 38 -5.90 5.31 -4.29
CA PHE A 38 -5.38 4.82 -3.01
C PHE A 38 -6.01 5.53 -1.81
N ALA A 39 -6.27 6.84 -1.88
CA ALA A 39 -6.97 7.56 -0.83
C ALA A 39 -8.38 6.98 -0.59
N MET A 40 -9.15 6.75 -1.65
CA MET A 40 -10.48 6.13 -1.57
C MET A 40 -10.40 4.71 -1.01
N ALA A 41 -9.38 3.93 -1.40
CA ALA A 41 -9.16 2.59 -0.86
C ALA A 41 -8.93 2.63 0.67
N MET A 42 -8.09 3.54 1.15
CA MET A 42 -7.81 3.67 2.58
C MET A 42 -9.04 4.14 3.37
N ILE A 43 -9.85 5.04 2.82
CA ILE A 43 -11.13 5.43 3.42
C ILE A 43 -12.07 4.22 3.52
N ALA A 44 -12.17 3.42 2.44
CA ALA A 44 -12.99 2.22 2.44
C ALA A 44 -12.49 1.19 3.48
N TYR A 45 -11.17 1.04 3.67
CA TYR A 45 -10.63 0.21 4.76
C TYR A 45 -10.91 0.77 6.16
N VAL A 46 -10.94 2.09 6.34
CA VAL A 46 -11.33 2.70 7.62
C VAL A 46 -12.79 2.39 7.94
N VAL A 47 -13.69 2.55 6.96
CA VAL A 47 -15.12 2.21 7.10
C VAL A 47 -15.28 0.71 7.38
N ASN A 48 -14.54 -0.14 6.65
CA ASN A 48 -14.50 -1.57 6.88
C ASN A 48 -14.00 -1.92 8.30
N GLY A 49 -12.94 -1.27 8.79
CA GLY A 49 -12.45 -1.47 10.14
C GLY A 49 -13.48 -1.11 11.22
N VAL A 50 -14.23 -0.02 11.04
CA VAL A 50 -15.29 0.38 11.99
C VAL A 50 -16.39 -0.67 12.05
N PHE A 51 -16.95 -1.08 10.91
CA PHE A 51 -18.00 -2.10 10.88
C PHE A 51 -17.49 -3.48 11.33
N GLY A 52 -16.24 -3.81 11.00
CA GLY A 52 -15.59 -5.06 11.40
C GLY A 52 -15.41 -5.15 12.91
N LEU A 53 -15.07 -4.05 13.60
CA LEU A 53 -14.99 -4.01 15.06
C LEU A 53 -16.34 -4.33 15.71
N PHE A 54 -17.43 -3.74 15.20
CA PHE A 54 -18.77 -4.02 15.73
C PHE A 54 -19.18 -5.47 15.50
N ASN A 55 -18.97 -6.00 14.29
CA ASN A 55 -19.26 -7.39 13.95
C ASN A 55 -18.47 -8.38 14.84
N GLN A 56 -17.18 -8.12 15.03
CA GLN A 56 -16.33 -8.96 15.86
C GLN A 56 -16.71 -8.93 17.34
N ILE A 57 -17.11 -7.77 17.86
CA ILE A 57 -17.60 -7.63 19.24
C ILE A 57 -18.92 -8.40 19.41
N ASP A 58 -19.86 -8.24 18.47
CA ASP A 58 -21.14 -8.95 18.49
C ASP A 58 -20.92 -10.47 18.51
N MET A 59 -20.05 -10.97 17.64
CA MET A 59 -19.73 -12.40 17.59
C MET A 59 -19.04 -12.91 18.86
N LEU A 60 -18.17 -12.10 19.48
CA LEU A 60 -17.55 -12.44 20.77
C LEU A 60 -18.54 -12.41 21.94
N THR A 61 -19.60 -11.61 21.87
CA THR A 61 -20.66 -11.59 22.90
C THR A 61 -21.61 -12.77 22.81
N GLN A 62 -21.75 -13.35 21.61
CA GLN A 62 -22.58 -14.53 21.36
C GLN A 62 -21.83 -15.84 21.66
N GLN A 63 -20.50 -15.81 21.74
CA GLN A 63 -19.67 -16.98 22.03
C GLN A 63 -19.54 -17.25 23.55
N ASP A 64 -19.59 -18.53 23.94
CA ASP A 64 -19.43 -18.94 25.34
C ASP A 64 -18.06 -18.56 25.91
N ARG A 65 -18.02 -18.08 27.16
CA ARG A 65 -16.80 -17.62 27.85
C ARG A 65 -15.75 -18.71 28.09
N ILE A 66 -16.13 -19.99 27.98
CA ILE A 66 -15.26 -21.14 28.14
C ILE A 66 -15.39 -21.94 26.85
N ILE A 67 -14.29 -22.06 26.10
CA ILE A 67 -14.23 -22.81 24.85
C ILE A 67 -13.59 -24.18 25.17
N PRO A 68 -14.37 -25.24 25.40
CA PRO A 68 -13.82 -26.58 25.53
C PRO A 68 -13.35 -27.10 24.15
N SER A 69 -12.46 -28.11 24.13
CA SER A 69 -11.82 -28.59 22.90
C SER A 69 -12.75 -29.31 21.93
N ASP A 70 -13.97 -29.61 22.35
CA ASP A 70 -15.06 -30.24 21.61
C ASP A 70 -16.06 -29.22 21.01
N TYR A 71 -15.85 -27.92 21.23
CA TYR A 71 -16.77 -26.88 20.77
C TYR A 71 -16.56 -26.55 19.28
N VAL A 72 -17.62 -26.71 18.50
CA VAL A 72 -17.67 -26.35 17.07
C VAL A 72 -17.72 -24.82 16.97
N ALA A 73 -16.92 -24.24 16.07
CA ALA A 73 -16.90 -22.81 15.82
C ALA A 73 -18.32 -22.26 15.58
N TYR A 74 -18.70 -21.24 16.35
CA TYR A 74 -19.97 -20.55 16.15
C TYR A 74 -19.89 -19.69 14.89
N PHE A 75 -20.76 -19.99 13.93
CA PHE A 75 -20.98 -19.16 12.76
C PHE A 75 -22.35 -18.50 12.88
N PRO A 76 -22.44 -17.17 12.85
CA PRO A 76 -23.74 -16.50 12.90
C PRO A 76 -24.58 -16.92 11.68
N GLU A 77 -25.83 -17.30 11.94
CA GLU A 77 -26.81 -17.56 10.88
C GLU A 77 -27.12 -16.25 10.13
N PHE A 78 -27.15 -16.30 8.80
CA PHE A 78 -27.45 -15.14 7.97
C PHE A 78 -28.96 -14.87 7.96
N GLY A 79 -29.39 -13.96 8.83
CA GLY A 79 -30.69 -13.29 8.73
C GLY A 79 -30.59 -12.01 7.89
N ASN A 80 -31.71 -11.55 7.33
CA ASN A 80 -31.79 -10.20 6.72
C ASN A 80 -32.51 -9.19 7.63
N LEU A 81 -32.83 -9.61 8.86
CA LEU A 81 -33.78 -8.93 9.74
C LEU A 81 -33.10 -8.30 10.97
N SER A 82 -31.93 -8.79 11.38
CA SER A 82 -31.21 -8.25 12.53
C SER A 82 -30.30 -7.08 12.15
N VAL A 83 -30.07 -6.18 13.11
CA VAL A 83 -29.13 -5.05 13.00
C VAL A 83 -27.69 -5.56 12.83
N SER A 84 -27.35 -6.69 13.45
CA SER A 84 -26.05 -7.38 13.31
C SER A 84 -25.77 -7.79 11.87
N ASP A 85 -26.78 -8.31 11.18
CA ASP A 85 -26.65 -8.80 9.80
C ASP A 85 -26.42 -7.65 8.82
N GLN A 86 -27.12 -6.52 9.02
CA GLN A 86 -26.92 -5.31 8.23
C GLN A 86 -25.50 -4.74 8.41
N ILE A 87 -24.96 -4.80 9.63
CA ILE A 87 -23.56 -4.42 9.92
C ILE A 87 -22.59 -5.36 9.20
N ASN A 88 -22.88 -6.67 9.17
CA ASN A 88 -22.05 -7.64 8.45
C ASN A 88 -22.06 -7.39 6.94
N VAL A 89 -23.22 -7.13 6.34
CA VAL A 89 -23.32 -6.76 4.92
C VAL A 89 -22.52 -5.49 4.64
N ALA A 90 -22.65 -4.45 5.48
CA ALA A 90 -21.90 -3.21 5.34
C ALA A 90 -20.37 -3.42 5.46
N TYR A 91 -19.94 -4.26 6.42
CA TYR A 91 -18.54 -4.67 6.59
C TYR A 91 -18.00 -5.31 5.30
N GLN A 92 -18.72 -6.30 4.75
CA GLN A 92 -18.28 -7.07 3.58
C GLN A 92 -18.28 -6.22 2.29
N MET A 93 -19.30 -5.38 2.09
CA MET A 93 -19.36 -4.46 0.95
C MET A 93 -18.23 -3.41 1.00
N SER A 94 -17.90 -2.91 2.19
CA SER A 94 -16.78 -1.99 2.38
C SER A 94 -15.44 -2.69 2.11
N SER A 95 -15.30 -3.96 2.54
CA SER A 95 -14.11 -4.79 2.25
C SER A 95 -13.92 -4.99 0.74
N LEU A 96 -14.99 -5.38 0.04
CA LEU A 96 -14.98 -5.59 -1.40
C LEU A 96 -14.60 -4.32 -2.16
N THR A 97 -15.17 -3.18 -1.75
CA THR A 97 -14.84 -1.87 -2.33
C THR A 97 -13.37 -1.51 -2.10
N ALA A 98 -12.86 -1.67 -0.87
CA ALA A 98 -11.47 -1.40 -0.54
C ALA A 98 -10.51 -2.30 -1.32
N TYR A 99 -10.83 -3.58 -1.44
CA TYR A 99 -10.06 -4.56 -2.18
C TYR A 99 -9.97 -4.19 -3.67
N ILE A 100 -11.10 -3.90 -4.32
CA ILE A 100 -11.13 -3.56 -5.75
C ILE A 100 -10.34 -2.28 -6.01
N LEU A 101 -10.49 -1.25 -5.18
CA LEU A 101 -9.73 -0.01 -5.32
C LEU A 101 -8.22 -0.23 -5.16
N THR A 102 -7.83 -1.03 -4.16
CA THR A 102 -6.42 -1.39 -3.94
C THR A 102 -5.89 -2.21 -5.10
N TRP A 103 -6.69 -3.12 -5.66
CA TRP A 103 -6.37 -3.90 -6.86
C TRP A 103 -6.13 -2.99 -8.07
N ILE A 104 -7.01 -2.01 -8.33
CA ILE A 104 -6.81 -1.02 -9.41
C ILE A 104 -5.48 -0.28 -9.22
N GLY A 105 -5.18 0.13 -7.98
CA GLY A 105 -3.89 0.75 -7.63
C GLY A 105 -2.69 -0.16 -7.89
N GLY A 106 -2.77 -1.42 -7.49
CA GLY A 106 -1.74 -2.44 -7.70
C GLY A 106 -1.52 -2.76 -9.18
N VAL A 107 -2.59 -2.88 -9.97
CA VAL A 107 -2.52 -3.04 -11.43
C VAL A 107 -1.77 -1.88 -12.04
N LYS A 108 -2.11 -0.64 -11.70
CA LYS A 108 -1.48 0.55 -12.28
C LYS A 108 0.01 0.64 -11.94
N LEU A 109 0.37 0.30 -10.69
CA LEU A 109 1.74 0.28 -10.20
C LEU A 109 2.60 -0.76 -10.94
N LEU A 110 2.07 -1.96 -11.18
CA LEU A 110 2.77 -2.98 -11.96
C LEU A 110 2.71 -2.76 -13.47
N TYR A 111 1.65 -2.11 -13.98
CA TYR A 111 1.43 -1.90 -15.41
C TYR A 111 2.56 -1.08 -16.06
N GLN A 112 3.15 -0.14 -15.32
CA GLN A 112 4.34 0.61 -15.78
C GLN A 112 5.50 -0.32 -16.16
N ASN A 113 5.57 -1.50 -15.54
CA ASN A 113 6.60 -2.50 -15.79
C ASN A 113 6.11 -3.73 -16.58
N LEU A 114 4.93 -3.64 -17.23
CA LEU A 114 4.27 -4.74 -17.94
C LEU A 114 5.17 -5.42 -18.99
N ARG A 115 6.03 -4.65 -19.67
CA ARG A 115 6.93 -5.14 -20.73
C ARG A 115 7.91 -6.22 -20.23
N ARG A 116 8.28 -6.22 -18.95
CA ARG A 116 9.23 -7.19 -18.37
C ARG A 116 8.57 -8.50 -17.91
N ILE A 117 7.29 -8.47 -17.53
CA ILE A 117 6.56 -9.63 -16.98
C ILE A 117 5.90 -10.47 -18.08
N GLY A 118 5.45 -9.81 -19.15
CA GLY A 118 4.66 -10.42 -20.21
C GLY A 118 3.16 -10.33 -19.93
N ARG A 119 2.38 -9.97 -20.97
CA ARG A 119 0.96 -9.60 -20.86
C ARG A 119 0.11 -10.70 -20.23
N LEU A 120 0.24 -11.95 -20.69
CA LEU A 120 -0.56 -13.07 -20.19
C LEU A 120 -0.26 -13.39 -18.73
N ARG A 121 1.03 -13.50 -18.37
CA ARG A 121 1.46 -13.78 -16.99
C ARG A 121 0.98 -12.70 -16.02
N PHE A 122 1.07 -11.44 -16.41
CA PHE A 122 0.59 -10.32 -15.61
C PHE A 122 -0.92 -10.42 -15.31
N TRP A 123 -1.75 -10.60 -16.34
CA TRP A 123 -3.19 -10.68 -16.14
C TRP A 123 -3.62 -11.92 -15.35
N CYS A 124 -2.95 -13.07 -15.52
CA CYS A 124 -3.21 -14.23 -14.66
C CYS A 124 -2.90 -13.94 -13.19
N ILE A 125 -1.74 -13.32 -12.90
CA ILE A 125 -1.35 -12.97 -11.52
C ILE A 125 -2.33 -11.97 -10.89
N MET A 126 -2.90 -11.05 -11.66
CA MET A 126 -3.82 -10.03 -11.14
C MET A 126 -5.28 -10.48 -11.08
N ILE A 127 -5.77 -11.25 -12.04
CA ILE A 127 -7.19 -11.64 -12.13
C ILE A 127 -7.51 -12.81 -11.19
N ILE A 128 -6.62 -13.80 -11.07
CA ILE A 128 -6.87 -15.00 -10.26
C ILE A 128 -7.14 -14.65 -8.79
N PRO A 129 -6.31 -13.83 -8.10
CA PRO A 129 -6.58 -13.43 -6.71
C PRO A 129 -7.85 -12.61 -6.58
N LEU A 130 -8.13 -11.72 -7.54
CA LEU A 130 -9.31 -10.87 -7.53
C LEU A 130 -10.59 -11.70 -7.54
N ILE A 131 -10.72 -12.63 -8.49
CA ILE A 131 -11.90 -13.50 -8.58
C ILE A 131 -12.00 -14.37 -7.33
N TYR A 132 -10.90 -14.99 -6.92
CA TYR A 132 -10.89 -15.95 -5.84
C TYR A 132 -11.22 -15.32 -4.47
N TYR A 133 -10.73 -14.11 -4.18
CA TYR A 133 -11.08 -13.40 -2.94
C TYR A 133 -12.54 -12.93 -2.92
N ASN A 134 -13.06 -12.45 -4.06
CA ASN A 134 -14.40 -11.86 -4.10
C ASN A 134 -15.53 -12.87 -4.28
N ILE A 135 -15.25 -14.09 -4.76
CA ILE A 135 -16.28 -15.11 -4.96
C ILE A 135 -16.73 -15.76 -3.64
N SER A 136 -15.89 -15.73 -2.59
CA SER A 136 -16.18 -16.37 -1.30
C SER A 136 -17.45 -15.83 -0.64
N PHE A 137 -17.62 -14.51 -0.59
CA PHE A 137 -18.77 -13.90 0.08
C PHE A 137 -20.12 -14.20 -0.62
N PRO A 138 -20.26 -14.04 -1.95
CA PRO A 138 -21.47 -14.47 -2.67
C PRO A 138 -21.81 -15.95 -2.50
N LEU A 139 -20.80 -16.84 -2.54
CA LEU A 139 -21.03 -18.29 -2.35
C LEU A 139 -21.55 -18.60 -0.94
N PHE A 140 -21.10 -17.85 0.06
CA PHE A 140 -21.59 -17.93 1.42
C PHE A 140 -23.04 -17.44 1.55
N VAL A 141 -23.38 -16.29 0.97
CA VAL A 141 -24.77 -15.77 0.95
C VAL A 141 -25.74 -16.70 0.22
N LEU A 142 -25.29 -17.36 -0.84
CA LEU A 142 -26.11 -18.31 -1.61
C LEU A 142 -26.31 -19.67 -0.90
N GLY A 143 -25.72 -19.87 0.29
CA GLY A 143 -25.85 -21.11 1.06
C GLY A 143 -25.03 -22.29 0.50
N TYR A 144 -24.11 -22.04 -0.44
CA TYR A 144 -23.17 -23.08 -0.89
C TYR A 144 -22.09 -23.38 0.14
N PHE A 145 -21.81 -22.42 1.03
CA PHE A 145 -20.97 -22.60 2.20
C PHE A 145 -21.84 -22.43 3.45
N ASP A 146 -22.38 -23.52 3.98
CA ASP A 146 -23.09 -23.51 5.26
C ASP A 146 -22.22 -24.20 6.32
N PRO A 147 -21.48 -23.43 7.14
CA PRO A 147 -20.55 -24.01 8.11
C PRO A 147 -21.25 -24.68 9.30
N VAL A 148 -22.58 -24.52 9.45
CA VAL A 148 -23.36 -25.15 10.52
C VAL A 148 -23.79 -26.57 10.14
N ASN A 149 -24.13 -26.79 8.87
CA ASN A 149 -24.66 -28.07 8.38
C ASN A 149 -23.65 -28.90 7.55
N ASP A 150 -22.49 -28.33 7.21
CA ASP A 150 -21.48 -29.00 6.38
C ASP A 150 -20.42 -29.74 7.21
N GLU A 151 -20.33 -31.07 7.03
CA GLU A 151 -19.28 -31.92 7.61
C GLU A 151 -17.86 -31.45 7.23
N ASN A 152 -17.71 -30.69 6.13
CA ASN A 152 -16.44 -30.18 5.62
C ASN A 152 -16.19 -28.70 5.98
N ALA A 153 -16.86 -28.13 6.98
CA ALA A 153 -16.70 -26.73 7.38
C ALA A 153 -15.23 -26.29 7.51
N LEU A 154 -14.35 -27.14 8.05
CA LEU A 154 -12.91 -26.86 8.17
C LEU A 154 -12.21 -26.70 6.81
N LEU A 155 -12.53 -27.54 5.82
CA LEU A 155 -11.99 -27.40 4.46
C LEU A 155 -12.50 -26.12 3.80
N ASN A 156 -13.76 -25.76 4.01
CA ASN A 156 -14.35 -24.54 3.47
C ASN A 156 -13.67 -23.28 4.04
N ILE A 157 -13.42 -23.25 5.35
CA ILE A 157 -12.70 -22.15 6.02
C ILE A 157 -11.27 -22.03 5.48
N LEU A 158 -10.58 -23.16 5.27
CA LEU A 158 -9.24 -23.18 4.69
C LEU A 158 -9.26 -22.60 3.27
N ILE A 159 -10.18 -23.06 2.41
CA ILE A 159 -10.34 -22.57 1.04
C ILE A 159 -10.59 -21.05 1.02
N VAL A 160 -11.45 -20.53 1.90
CA VAL A 160 -11.68 -19.08 2.00
C VAL A 160 -10.42 -18.34 2.46
N SER A 161 -9.68 -18.90 3.43
CA SER A 161 -8.46 -18.29 3.97
C SER A 161 -7.32 -18.23 2.96
N PHE A 162 -7.22 -19.21 2.05
CA PHE A 162 -6.26 -19.17 0.95
C PHE A 162 -6.45 -17.94 0.05
N GLY A 163 -7.67 -17.41 -0.05
CA GLY A 163 -7.94 -16.20 -0.84
C GLY A 163 -7.24 -14.96 -0.29
N GLY A 164 -7.19 -14.81 1.03
CA GLY A 164 -6.44 -13.75 1.69
C GLY A 164 -4.93 -13.90 1.44
N ILE A 165 -4.39 -15.11 1.59
CA ILE A 165 -2.96 -15.38 1.38
C ILE A 165 -2.54 -15.06 -0.06
N ILE A 166 -3.28 -15.55 -1.05
CA ILE A 166 -3.01 -15.30 -2.47
C ILE A 166 -3.08 -13.79 -2.77
N SER A 167 -4.04 -13.08 -2.18
CA SER A 167 -4.15 -11.63 -2.32
C SER A 167 -2.99 -10.88 -1.68
N GLY A 168 -2.58 -11.26 -0.48
CA GLY A 168 -1.42 -10.69 0.21
C GLY A 168 -0.13 -10.89 -0.59
N ILE A 169 0.05 -12.07 -1.18
CA ILE A 169 1.17 -12.36 -2.10
C ILE A 169 1.10 -11.46 -3.34
N MET A 170 -0.08 -11.30 -3.97
CA MET A 170 -0.25 -10.45 -5.14
C MET A 170 0.12 -8.99 -4.85
N PHE A 171 -0.39 -8.42 -3.76
CA PHE A 171 -0.07 -7.04 -3.37
C PHE A 171 1.39 -6.90 -2.95
N GLY A 172 1.92 -7.85 -2.18
CA GLY A 172 3.34 -7.86 -1.81
C GLY A 172 4.28 -7.91 -3.02
N ILE A 173 4.01 -8.79 -3.99
CA ILE A 173 4.78 -8.88 -5.24
C ILE A 173 4.72 -7.56 -6.00
N SER A 174 3.59 -6.86 -6.00
CA SER A 174 3.44 -5.57 -6.69
C SER A 174 4.49 -4.56 -6.22
N PHE A 175 4.61 -4.38 -4.90
CA PHE A 175 5.57 -3.45 -4.31
C PHE A 175 7.02 -3.97 -4.38
N LEU A 176 7.24 -5.27 -4.16
CA LEU A 176 8.57 -5.89 -4.33
C LEU A 176 9.10 -5.74 -5.75
N TYR A 177 8.22 -5.81 -6.74
CA TYR A 177 8.61 -5.68 -8.13
C TYR A 177 9.13 -4.27 -8.41
N VAL A 178 8.43 -3.23 -7.96
CA VAL A 178 8.91 -1.84 -8.08
C VAL A 178 10.20 -1.65 -7.29
N ALA A 179 10.29 -2.19 -6.08
CA ALA A 179 11.51 -2.14 -5.28
C ALA A 179 12.73 -2.77 -6.00
N ARG A 180 12.53 -3.82 -6.81
CA ARG A 180 13.58 -4.44 -7.63
C ARG A 180 14.02 -3.61 -8.83
N THR A 181 13.23 -2.63 -9.25
CA THR A 181 13.64 -1.70 -10.31
C THR A 181 14.56 -0.59 -9.80
N LEU A 182 14.58 -0.36 -8.49
CA LEU A 182 15.41 0.64 -7.83
C LEU A 182 16.78 0.04 -7.44
N LYS A 183 17.78 0.92 -7.23
CA LYS A 183 19.13 0.51 -6.82
C LYS A 183 19.10 -0.26 -5.49
N SER A 184 19.98 -1.25 -5.37
CA SER A 184 19.99 -2.18 -4.24
C SER A 184 20.15 -1.49 -2.87
N ASN A 185 20.88 -0.38 -2.82
CA ASN A 185 21.17 0.35 -1.58
C ASN A 185 20.26 1.59 -1.36
N SER A 186 19.19 1.75 -2.13
CA SER A 186 18.31 2.92 -1.98
C SER A 186 17.39 2.77 -0.77
N VAL A 187 17.26 3.83 0.03
CA VAL A 187 16.33 3.88 1.18
C VAL A 187 14.89 3.63 0.72
N ILE A 188 14.51 4.18 -0.44
CA ILE A 188 13.20 3.97 -1.07
C ILE A 188 12.92 2.48 -1.30
N ARG A 189 13.90 1.71 -1.78
CA ARG A 189 13.74 0.26 -1.99
C ARG A 189 13.41 -0.45 -0.68
N THR A 190 14.11 -0.14 0.40
CA THR A 190 13.85 -0.74 1.72
C THR A 190 12.44 -0.40 2.23
N GLN A 191 11.99 0.84 2.06
CA GLN A 191 10.64 1.27 2.44
C GLN A 191 9.53 0.60 1.60
N LEU A 192 9.76 0.39 0.31
CA LEU A 192 8.84 -0.37 -0.54
C LEU A 192 8.80 -1.87 -0.20
N ILE A 193 9.94 -2.45 0.20
CA ILE A 193 9.98 -3.84 0.72
C ILE A 193 9.20 -3.93 2.03
N LEU A 194 9.34 -2.95 2.92
CA LEU A 194 8.59 -2.87 4.18
C LEU A 194 7.08 -2.82 3.92
N THR A 195 6.66 -1.97 2.97
CA THR A 195 5.28 -1.86 2.50
C THR A 195 4.76 -3.19 1.96
N ALA A 196 5.58 -3.92 1.19
CA ALA A 196 5.20 -5.21 0.64
C ALA A 196 4.92 -6.26 1.71
N TYR A 197 5.79 -6.37 2.73
CA TYR A 197 5.55 -7.25 3.88
C TYR A 197 4.34 -6.80 4.70
N GLY A 198 4.11 -5.48 4.81
CA GLY A 198 2.93 -4.92 5.44
C GLY A 198 1.63 -5.38 4.77
N PHE A 199 1.52 -5.28 3.44
CA PHE A 199 0.36 -5.77 2.71
C PHE A 199 0.21 -7.30 2.79
N LEU A 200 1.32 -8.05 2.70
CA LEU A 200 1.30 -9.50 2.84
C LEU A 200 0.73 -9.90 4.21
N LEU A 201 1.24 -9.29 5.28
CA LEU A 201 0.74 -9.54 6.65
C LEU A 201 -0.71 -9.11 6.80
N PHE A 202 -1.08 -7.90 6.34
CA PHE A 202 -2.44 -7.37 6.46
C PHE A 202 -3.49 -8.33 5.90
N TYR A 203 -3.22 -8.94 4.75
CA TYR A 203 -4.15 -9.86 4.11
C TYR A 203 -4.15 -11.27 4.71
N ILE A 204 -3.00 -11.81 5.11
CA ILE A 204 -2.94 -13.10 5.82
C ILE A 204 -3.69 -13.00 7.14
N THR A 205 -3.48 -11.90 7.85
CA THR A 205 -4.07 -11.67 9.14
C THR A 205 -5.55 -11.32 9.03
N GLY A 206 -5.95 -10.55 8.02
CA GLY A 206 -7.34 -10.21 7.73
C GLY A 206 -8.19 -11.39 7.23
N SER A 207 -7.58 -12.50 6.81
CA SER A 207 -8.31 -13.73 6.49
C SER A 207 -8.74 -14.56 7.71
N ALA A 208 -8.25 -14.23 8.91
CA ALA A 208 -8.67 -14.90 10.14
C ALA A 208 -9.85 -14.14 10.79
N THR A 209 -10.96 -14.82 11.03
CA THR A 209 -12.18 -14.26 11.67
C THR A 209 -12.31 -14.73 13.12
N ALA A 210 -13.15 -14.09 13.98
CA ALA A 210 -13.36 -14.63 15.35
C ALA A 210 -14.06 -15.98 15.37
N ALA A 211 -14.71 -16.40 14.28
CA ALA A 211 -15.30 -17.74 14.22
C ALA A 211 -14.20 -18.80 14.32
N GLN A 212 -12.98 -18.47 13.90
CA GLN A 212 -11.76 -19.26 14.05
C GLN A 212 -11.07 -19.06 15.42
N SER A 213 -11.79 -18.54 16.42
CA SER A 213 -11.29 -18.48 17.81
C SER A 213 -11.58 -19.75 18.62
N ALA A 214 -12.32 -20.70 18.05
CA ALA A 214 -12.39 -22.07 18.55
C ALA A 214 -10.99 -22.73 18.53
N TYR A 215 -10.73 -23.66 19.44
CA TYR A 215 -9.39 -24.17 19.68
C TYR A 215 -8.79 -24.84 18.42
N PRO A 216 -7.57 -24.45 17.96
CA PRO A 216 -6.65 -23.47 18.54
C PRO A 216 -6.96 -22.01 18.14
N PRO A 217 -6.77 -21.01 19.04
CA PRO A 217 -7.22 -19.63 18.85
C PRO A 217 -6.35 -18.81 17.88
N PHE A 218 -6.26 -19.24 16.62
CA PHE A 218 -5.49 -18.55 15.58
C PHE A 218 -6.03 -17.14 15.27
N GLY A 219 -7.34 -16.92 15.43
CA GLY A 219 -7.96 -15.62 15.21
C GLY A 219 -7.45 -14.50 16.13
N LEU A 220 -7.21 -14.79 17.41
CA LEU A 220 -6.75 -13.80 18.40
C LEU A 220 -5.33 -13.30 18.11
N ILE A 221 -4.42 -14.25 17.84
CA ILE A 221 -3.03 -13.95 17.51
C ILE A 221 -2.98 -13.17 16.20
N SER A 222 -3.74 -13.61 15.20
CA SER A 222 -3.86 -12.90 13.94
C SER A 222 -4.30 -11.45 14.19
N VAL A 223 -5.44 -11.19 14.82
CA VAL A 223 -5.92 -9.80 14.95
C VAL A 223 -4.92 -8.85 15.60
N SER A 224 -4.11 -9.34 16.54
CA SER A 224 -3.04 -8.54 17.17
C SER A 224 -1.97 -8.05 16.18
N LEU A 225 -1.71 -8.81 15.10
CA LEU A 225 -0.77 -8.43 14.03
C LEU A 225 -1.37 -7.46 13.01
N ILE A 226 -2.70 -7.24 12.98
CA ILE A 226 -3.33 -6.31 12.02
C ILE A 226 -2.81 -4.88 12.24
N GLY A 227 -2.73 -4.44 13.49
CA GLY A 227 -2.21 -3.11 13.83
C GLY A 227 -0.76 -2.93 13.36
N LEU A 228 0.10 -3.94 13.58
CA LEU A 228 1.48 -3.94 13.11
C LEU A 228 1.56 -3.86 11.59
N SER A 229 0.76 -4.65 10.88
CA SER A 229 0.73 -4.64 9.41
C SER A 229 0.36 -3.27 8.84
N CYS A 230 -0.64 -2.59 9.43
CA CYS A 230 -1.03 -1.24 9.05
C CYS A 230 0.10 -0.24 9.29
N TYR A 231 0.82 -0.36 10.41
CA TYR A 231 1.97 0.48 10.70
C TYR A 231 3.10 0.31 9.67
N LEU A 232 3.38 -0.92 9.23
CA LEU A 232 4.39 -1.19 8.19
C LEU A 232 3.99 -0.58 6.85
N ILE A 233 2.71 -0.67 6.48
CA ILE A 233 2.17 -0.04 5.26
C ILE A 233 2.32 1.48 5.33
N TYR A 234 1.92 2.09 6.47
CA TYR A 234 1.98 3.53 6.66
C TYR A 234 3.41 4.06 6.63
N SER A 235 4.30 3.50 7.46
CA SER A 235 5.69 3.94 7.53
C SER A 235 6.41 3.77 6.19
N GLY A 236 6.24 2.64 5.51
CA GLY A 236 6.85 2.41 4.20
C GLY A 236 6.36 3.37 3.12
N LEU A 237 5.05 3.59 3.01
CA LEU A 237 4.50 4.48 1.98
C LEU A 237 4.76 5.96 2.26
N CYS A 238 4.64 6.40 3.51
CA CYS A 238 4.89 7.80 3.88
C CYS A 238 6.35 8.18 3.70
N SER A 239 7.29 7.35 4.18
CA SER A 239 8.71 7.62 4.00
C SER A 239 9.11 7.58 2.53
N ALA A 240 8.64 6.59 1.76
CA ALA A 240 8.92 6.52 0.32
C ALA A 240 8.37 7.76 -0.42
N ALA A 241 7.17 8.21 -0.08
CA ALA A 241 6.58 9.40 -0.69
C ALA A 241 7.35 10.69 -0.34
N GLN A 242 7.79 10.84 0.91
CA GLN A 242 8.59 11.98 1.35
C GLN A 242 9.92 12.05 0.58
N ILE A 243 10.68 10.96 0.54
CA ILE A 243 11.97 10.88 -0.17
C ILE A 243 11.77 11.17 -1.66
N VAL A 244 10.78 10.56 -2.31
CA VAL A 244 10.49 10.83 -3.73
C VAL A 244 10.09 12.28 -3.96
N SER A 245 9.35 12.89 -3.04
CA SER A 245 8.96 14.30 -3.16
C SER A 245 10.16 15.24 -3.07
N GLN A 246 11.12 14.92 -2.21
CA GLN A 246 12.38 15.65 -2.07
C GLN A 246 13.23 15.51 -3.34
N ASP A 247 13.42 14.29 -3.83
CA ASP A 247 14.15 14.05 -5.08
C ASP A 247 13.53 14.83 -6.25
N LEU A 248 12.20 14.89 -6.35
CA LEU A 248 11.51 15.67 -7.38
C LEU A 248 11.75 17.18 -7.25
N VAL A 249 11.80 17.71 -6.03
CA VAL A 249 12.13 19.12 -5.78
C VAL A 249 13.57 19.39 -6.16
N LEU A 250 14.50 18.53 -5.76
CA LEU A 250 15.92 18.63 -6.07
C LEU A 250 16.18 18.58 -7.58
N LEU A 251 15.59 17.62 -8.29
CA LEU A 251 15.68 17.51 -9.75
C LEU A 251 15.12 18.74 -10.47
N ARG A 252 14.00 19.29 -9.99
CA ARG A 252 13.41 20.51 -10.56
C ARG A 252 14.32 21.73 -10.34
N SER A 253 14.87 21.86 -9.15
CA SER A 253 15.82 22.94 -8.82
C SER A 253 17.10 22.84 -9.63
N ILE A 254 17.64 21.63 -9.81
CA ILE A 254 18.78 21.38 -10.71
C ILE A 254 18.42 21.77 -12.13
N LYS A 255 17.28 21.31 -12.67
CA LYS A 255 16.86 21.66 -14.04
C LYS A 255 16.78 23.17 -14.23
N ASN A 256 16.17 23.89 -13.29
CA ASN A 256 16.08 25.35 -13.32
C ASN A 256 17.47 26.00 -13.28
N SER A 257 18.34 25.56 -12.36
CA SER A 257 19.72 26.05 -12.23
C SER A 257 20.55 25.81 -13.51
N VAL A 258 20.47 24.61 -14.09
CA VAL A 258 21.12 24.28 -15.37
C VAL A 258 20.64 25.20 -16.48
N THR A 259 19.32 25.46 -16.58
CA THR A 259 18.79 26.35 -17.62
C THR A 259 19.23 27.80 -17.45
N GLU A 260 19.24 28.32 -16.23
CA GLU A 260 19.65 29.69 -15.91
C GLU A 260 21.14 29.89 -16.19
N GLN A 261 21.98 28.97 -15.70
CA GLN A 261 23.43 29.03 -15.91
C GLN A 261 23.82 28.80 -17.37
N ALA A 262 23.12 27.92 -18.10
CA ALA A 262 23.35 27.72 -19.53
C ALA A 262 23.05 28.99 -20.35
N ASN A 263 22.02 29.75 -19.97
CA ASN A 263 21.68 31.01 -20.62
C ASN A 263 22.70 32.11 -20.26
N PHE A 264 23.09 32.21 -18.98
CA PHE A 264 24.11 33.15 -18.53
C PHE A 264 25.46 32.90 -19.23
N LEU A 265 25.97 31.68 -19.20
CA LEU A 265 27.26 31.36 -19.83
C LEU A 265 27.21 31.39 -21.37
N GLY A 266 26.03 31.15 -21.96
CA GLY A 266 25.81 31.34 -23.39
C GLY A 266 26.02 32.78 -23.85
N SER A 267 25.80 33.76 -22.96
CA SER A 267 26.07 35.18 -23.23
C SER A 267 27.56 35.57 -23.12
N ILE A 268 28.41 34.72 -22.53
CA ILE A 268 29.80 35.05 -22.18
C ILE A 268 30.84 34.39 -23.12
N GLY A 269 30.44 33.44 -23.99
CA GLY A 269 31.29 32.98 -25.09
C GLY A 269 32.62 32.33 -24.67
N THR A 270 32.64 31.50 -23.62
CA THR A 270 33.87 30.89 -23.09
C THR A 270 34.10 29.45 -23.55
N ALA A 271 35.38 29.11 -23.78
CA ALA A 271 35.83 27.78 -24.21
C ALA A 271 35.80 26.70 -23.10
N HIS A 272 35.50 27.06 -21.83
CA HIS A 272 35.43 26.13 -20.68
C HIS A 272 34.01 25.96 -20.11
N ARG A 273 33.00 26.44 -20.83
CA ARG A 273 31.60 26.55 -20.40
C ARG A 273 31.01 25.32 -19.71
N ASN A 274 31.24 24.11 -20.22
CA ASN A 274 30.58 22.90 -19.71
C ASN A 274 31.09 22.50 -18.31
N LYS A 275 32.40 22.57 -18.06
CA LYS A 275 32.99 22.24 -16.75
C LYS A 275 32.60 23.27 -15.68
N GLU A 276 32.55 24.54 -16.07
CA GLU A 276 32.13 25.61 -15.15
C GLU A 276 30.65 25.49 -14.77
N LEU A 277 29.80 25.15 -15.75
CA LEU A 277 28.37 24.90 -15.50
C LEU A 277 28.17 23.71 -14.57
N GLU A 278 28.83 22.58 -14.84
CA GLU A 278 28.75 21.38 -13.99
C GLU A 278 29.16 21.71 -12.54
N SER A 279 30.28 22.40 -12.35
CA SER A 279 30.76 22.79 -11.02
C SER A 279 29.76 23.68 -10.27
N ARG A 280 29.22 24.71 -10.92
CA ARG A 280 28.30 25.66 -10.29
C ARG A 280 26.96 25.01 -9.96
N VAL A 281 26.44 24.14 -10.83
CA VAL A 281 25.20 23.41 -10.57
C VAL A 281 25.39 22.39 -9.46
N LEU A 282 26.54 21.70 -9.40
CA LEU A 282 26.86 20.80 -8.29
C LEU A 282 26.91 21.53 -6.94
N THR A 283 27.47 22.74 -6.89
CA THR A 283 27.45 23.55 -5.65
C THR A 283 26.03 23.91 -5.23
N VAL A 284 25.17 24.30 -6.18
CA VAL A 284 23.75 24.61 -5.88
C VAL A 284 23.00 23.36 -5.42
N ALA A 285 23.24 22.20 -6.05
CA ALA A 285 22.64 20.93 -5.65
C ALA A 285 23.04 20.54 -4.22
N LYS A 286 24.33 20.63 -3.88
CA LYS A 286 24.83 20.32 -2.52
C LYS A 286 24.28 21.27 -1.45
N ASN A 287 24.18 22.56 -1.75
CA ASN A 287 23.60 23.51 -0.79
C ASN A 287 22.12 23.19 -0.54
N LEU A 288 21.38 22.86 -1.60
CA LEU A 288 19.96 22.51 -1.50
C LEU A 288 19.76 21.18 -0.75
N GLU A 289 20.62 20.19 -1.01
CA GLU A 289 20.64 18.91 -0.29
C GLU A 289 20.82 19.13 1.22
N ASN A 290 21.82 19.93 1.61
CA ASN A 290 22.07 20.29 3.02
C ASN A 290 20.87 21.03 3.64
N GLU A 291 20.28 22.01 2.94
CA GLU A 291 19.09 22.74 3.42
C GLU A 291 17.89 21.80 3.62
N MET A 292 17.71 20.81 2.75
CA MET A 292 16.62 19.84 2.83
C MET A 292 16.82 18.81 3.95
N GLU A 293 18.06 18.39 4.18
CA GLU A 293 18.43 17.52 5.30
C GLU A 293 18.20 18.23 6.64
N GLU A 294 18.63 19.49 6.77
CA GLU A 294 18.40 20.30 7.97
C GLU A 294 16.91 20.57 8.24
N ALA A 295 16.09 20.75 7.20
CA ALA A 295 14.68 21.11 7.35
C ALA A 295 13.75 19.90 7.56
N SER A 296 14.15 18.70 7.14
CA SER A 296 13.26 17.52 7.15
C SER A 296 13.80 16.32 7.91
N GLU A 297 15.06 16.35 8.38
CA GLU A 297 15.80 15.21 8.95
C GLU A 297 15.84 13.97 8.03
N VAL A 298 15.46 14.10 6.75
CA VAL A 298 15.43 13.02 5.76
C VAL A 298 16.42 13.34 4.65
N GLU A 299 17.40 12.46 4.48
CA GLU A 299 18.42 12.53 3.42
C GLU A 299 17.80 12.20 2.05
N PRO A 300 18.01 13.04 1.02
CA PRO A 300 17.61 12.73 -0.35
C PRO A 300 18.22 11.41 -0.84
N SER A 301 17.56 10.70 -1.75
CA SER A 301 18.06 9.37 -2.14
C SER A 301 19.08 9.38 -3.29
N MET A 302 19.28 10.54 -3.90
CA MET A 302 20.12 10.68 -5.09
C MET A 302 21.61 10.75 -4.75
N THR A 303 22.43 9.95 -5.42
CA THR A 303 23.89 10.04 -5.26
C THR A 303 24.48 11.20 -6.08
N GLU A 304 25.62 11.76 -5.67
CA GLU A 304 26.33 12.83 -6.41
C GLU A 304 26.55 12.46 -7.89
N THR A 305 26.84 11.19 -8.19
CA THR A 305 26.96 10.69 -9.58
C THR A 305 25.66 10.75 -10.37
N GLU A 306 24.50 10.52 -9.75
CA GLU A 306 23.19 10.62 -10.41
C GLU A 306 22.81 12.08 -10.68
N ILE A 307 23.20 12.98 -9.77
CA ILE A 307 23.08 14.42 -9.97
C ILE A 307 23.90 14.84 -11.21
N VAL A 308 25.15 14.40 -11.32
CA VAL A 308 26.02 14.67 -12.49
C VAL A 308 25.40 14.12 -13.78
N ASP A 309 24.97 12.85 -13.78
CA ASP A 309 24.35 12.22 -14.95
C ASP A 309 23.07 12.98 -15.39
N TYR A 310 22.25 13.41 -14.42
CA TYR A 310 21.04 14.19 -14.69
C TYR A 310 21.36 15.58 -15.24
N ILE A 311 22.36 16.27 -14.70
CA ILE A 311 22.85 17.55 -15.24
C ILE A 311 23.25 17.38 -16.70
N GLN A 312 23.98 16.32 -17.04
CA GLN A 312 24.39 16.03 -18.41
C GLN A 312 23.21 15.73 -19.33
N TYR A 313 22.21 15.00 -18.84
CA TYR A 313 20.96 14.75 -19.57
C TYR A 313 20.22 16.06 -19.87
N VAL A 314 20.00 16.92 -18.87
CA VAL A 314 19.32 18.22 -19.04
C VAL A 314 20.12 19.14 -19.97
N MET A 315 21.45 19.16 -19.87
CA MET A 315 22.30 19.90 -20.80
C MET A 315 22.07 19.44 -22.25
N ASN A 316 22.01 18.13 -22.51
CA ASN A 316 21.73 17.60 -23.84
C ASN A 316 20.33 17.98 -24.35
N GLU A 317 19.31 17.92 -23.48
CA GLU A 317 17.94 18.37 -23.77
C GLU A 317 17.92 19.84 -24.23
N ILE A 318 18.62 20.73 -23.50
CA ILE A 318 18.72 22.16 -23.83
C ILE A 318 19.44 22.37 -25.16
N HIS A 319 20.55 21.66 -25.43
CA HIS A 319 21.28 21.78 -26.69
C HIS A 319 20.47 21.30 -27.90
N GLN A 320 19.65 20.26 -27.74
CA GLN A 320 18.75 19.78 -28.80
C GLN A 320 17.58 20.76 -29.03
N SER A 321 17.07 21.41 -27.99
CA SER A 321 15.98 22.40 -28.11
C SER A 321 16.40 23.72 -28.80
N LYS A 322 17.71 24.01 -28.86
CA LYS A 322 18.28 25.21 -29.52
C LYS A 322 18.74 24.97 -30.97
N LYS A 323 18.63 23.74 -31.49
CA LYS A 323 18.87 23.40 -32.90
C LYS A 323 17.57 23.52 -33.70
#